data_AF-A0AAN5CPI6-F1
#
_entry.id   AF-A0AAN5CPI6-F1
#
_cell.length_a   1.000
_cell.length_b   1.000
_cell.length_c   1.000
_cell.angle_alpha   90.00
_cell.angle_beta   90.00
_cell.angle_gamma   90.00
#
_symmetry.space_group_name_H-M   'P 1'
#
loop_
_entity.id
_entity.type
_entity.pdbx_description
1 polymer ?
#
loop_
_entity_poly.entity_id
_entity_poly.type
_entity_poly.pdbx_seq_one_letter_code
_entity_poly.pdbx_strand_id
1 'polypeptide(L)'
;YEGTLTSLAYISSVASLWRFPEMLLKHGGFFVIQYTIGYLAVGMPLLYAEIAIGQYTSCNHYGVFNHIAPILKGLGSCMTFILLVRSCVMSVLQSTTIAFLLATFHGHQYSEGKTTCLGENHSPLCFNFNMLTGCMKNATTNVRECSKLESVSLLSGAIQLRRTPFFDHILTEFTVLPQETSEFTWPHHLFFLSLFFVWIAIGIICFLGIRALAKLSYLLVIPVLSFIFFTIFGMATFVKISDSSTSFTAFSPRTLGDELSSFHEVLTDAVSLVIFSLNLGNGGFIKLASHNNFGHTFTRDVGIISVYGYLFNYLTTLTILPFAYFLSSKLYGNNATAAMHLWIDHGEFGLMNVVAEAMTSEYGDGALCALYFIACFILELESTSISMYVVYSTLLDRLSPHYSSFVTRILLASVLSGSSFFICIFLITPGGIYAIKQLDRFFTIATMLISLVQICTFMHVYGFRRFIINVRTMTGGGGPVSTFWWISWIFFTPIVLLAAFIMECLYYSWDEITIGNVVLTTHLQNFSWFIFACCTMWFPAGAVYRLVWAVKYKEKKKKLLKSTGEWGPADERAREDARFNERAMRVR
;
A
#
# COMPACT_ATOMS: atom_id res chain seq x y z
N TYR A 1 5.65 -6.59 23.22
CA TYR A 1 5.54 -5.14 22.96
C TYR A 1 6.25 -4.75 21.68
N GLU A 2 7.57 -4.94 21.57
CA GLU A 2 8.33 -4.60 20.34
C GLU A 2 7.80 -5.27 19.06
N GLY A 3 7.47 -6.56 19.11
CA GLY A 3 6.89 -7.27 17.95
C GLY A 3 5.52 -6.72 17.53
N THR A 4 4.66 -6.38 18.49
CA THR A 4 3.36 -5.74 18.24
C THR A 4 3.56 -4.36 17.61
N LEU A 5 4.47 -3.54 18.14
CA LEU A 5 4.77 -2.21 17.60
C LEU A 5 5.32 -2.26 16.18
N THR A 6 6.22 -3.22 15.90
CA THR A 6 6.73 -3.48 14.54
C THR A 6 5.60 -3.88 13.59
N SER A 7 4.62 -4.63 14.09
CA SER A 7 3.42 -5.02 13.32
C SER A 7 2.50 -3.83 13.04
N LEU A 8 2.37 -2.89 13.97
CA LEU A 8 1.64 -1.64 13.76
C LEU A 8 2.34 -0.75 12.73
N ALA A 9 3.67 -0.60 12.84
CA ALA A 9 4.49 0.13 11.88
C ALA A 9 4.36 -0.47 10.46
N TYR A 10 4.30 -1.79 10.34
CA TYR A 10 4.15 -2.46 9.04
C TYR A 10 2.83 -2.13 8.33
N ILE A 11 1.72 -2.04 9.05
CA ILE A 11 0.40 -1.71 8.47
C ILE A 11 0.18 -0.20 8.32
N SER A 12 0.96 0.62 9.02
CA SER A 12 0.90 2.07 8.92
C SER A 12 1.58 2.50 7.64
N SER A 13 0.86 2.43 6.53
CA SER A 13 1.35 2.87 5.24
C SER A 13 0.76 4.23 4.88
N VAL A 14 1.55 5.04 4.20
CA VAL A 14 1.07 6.28 3.57
C VAL A 14 -0.03 5.95 2.55
N ALA A 15 -0.10 4.74 1.99
CA ALA A 15 -1.20 4.33 1.12
C ALA A 15 -2.60 4.47 1.73
N SER A 16 -2.72 4.40 3.06
CA SER A 16 -3.97 4.69 3.77
C SER A 16 -4.41 6.15 3.64
N LEU A 17 -3.48 7.10 3.46
CA LEU A 17 -3.74 8.53 3.32
C LEU A 17 -4.58 8.85 2.08
N TRP A 18 -4.32 8.22 0.93
CA TRP A 18 -5.05 8.58 -0.29
C TRP A 18 -6.12 7.56 -0.67
N ARG A 19 -5.90 6.25 -0.48
CA ARG A 19 -6.83 5.24 -0.98
C ARG A 19 -8.15 5.18 -0.25
N PHE A 20 -8.14 5.37 1.06
CA PHE A 20 -9.41 5.33 1.81
C PHE A 20 -10.28 6.54 1.47
N PRO A 21 -9.76 7.79 1.43
CA PRO A 21 -10.51 8.94 0.91
C PRO A 21 -10.96 8.77 -0.54
N GLU A 22 -10.11 8.21 -1.39
CA GLU A 22 -10.43 7.91 -2.79
C GLU A 22 -11.68 7.04 -2.91
N MET A 23 -11.67 5.91 -2.23
CA MET A 23 -12.79 4.96 -2.27
C MET A 23 -14.04 5.54 -1.60
N LEU A 24 -13.89 6.27 -0.50
CA LEU A 24 -15.00 6.94 0.17
C LEU A 24 -15.66 7.98 -0.74
N LEU A 25 -14.88 8.75 -1.49
CA LEU A 25 -15.43 9.76 -2.40
C LEU A 25 -16.07 9.09 -3.62
N LYS A 26 -15.39 8.12 -4.24
CA LYS A 26 -15.92 7.35 -5.39
C LYS A 26 -17.29 6.72 -5.09
N HIS A 27 -17.40 6.04 -3.95
CA HIS A 27 -18.54 5.18 -3.61
C HIS A 27 -19.48 5.73 -2.53
N GLY A 28 -19.13 6.83 -1.87
CA GLY A 28 -19.92 7.45 -0.81
C GLY A 28 -19.94 6.66 0.51
N GLY A 29 -20.91 6.96 1.38
CA GLY A 29 -21.02 6.35 2.71
C GLY A 29 -21.23 4.83 2.73
N PHE A 30 -21.82 4.25 1.67
CA PHE A 30 -22.07 2.80 1.57
C PHE A 30 -20.78 1.97 1.58
N PHE A 31 -19.69 2.53 1.03
CA PHE A 31 -18.37 1.93 1.06
C PHE A 31 -17.91 1.59 2.48
N VAL A 32 -18.19 2.45 3.46
CA VAL A 32 -17.77 2.24 4.85
C VAL A 32 -18.38 0.97 5.43
N ILE A 33 -19.64 0.69 5.12
CA ILE A 33 -20.34 -0.52 5.60
C ILE A 33 -19.67 -1.75 4.99
N GLN A 34 -19.46 -1.75 3.66
CA GLN A 34 -18.84 -2.88 2.98
C GLN A 34 -17.37 -3.09 3.38
N TYR A 35 -16.62 -2.00 3.58
CA TYR A 35 -15.27 -2.04 4.12
C TYR A 35 -15.24 -2.68 5.50
N THR A 36 -16.16 -2.30 6.39
CA THR A 36 -16.27 -2.90 7.74
C THR A 36 -16.56 -4.40 7.66
N ILE A 37 -17.49 -4.81 6.79
CA ILE A 37 -17.82 -6.22 6.56
C ILE A 37 -16.61 -6.97 6.00
N GLY A 38 -15.94 -6.44 4.98
CA GLY A 38 -14.73 -7.01 4.40
C GLY A 38 -13.59 -7.12 5.42
N TYR A 39 -13.45 -6.13 6.30
CA TYR A 39 -12.45 -6.13 7.36
C TYR A 39 -12.67 -7.26 8.37
N LEU A 40 -13.92 -7.49 8.77
CA LEU A 40 -14.30 -8.57 9.69
C LEU A 40 -14.30 -9.96 9.03
N ALA A 41 -14.71 -10.04 7.76
CA ALA A 41 -14.86 -11.31 7.04
C ALA A 41 -13.56 -11.80 6.39
N VAL A 42 -12.66 -10.90 5.99
CA VAL A 42 -11.41 -11.22 5.28
C VAL A 42 -10.20 -10.75 6.08
N GLY A 43 -10.15 -9.47 6.47
CA GLY A 43 -8.98 -8.87 7.10
C GLY A 43 -8.56 -9.54 8.40
N MET A 44 -9.42 -9.52 9.43
CA MET A 44 -9.13 -10.12 10.73
C MET A 44 -8.85 -11.63 10.65
N PRO A 45 -9.66 -12.45 9.95
CA PRO A 45 -9.40 -13.89 9.81
C PRO A 45 -8.06 -14.20 9.15
N LEU A 46 -7.71 -13.50 8.08
CA LEU A 46 -6.47 -13.74 7.35
C LEU A 46 -5.25 -13.30 8.17
N LEU A 47 -5.33 -12.13 8.82
CA LEU A 47 -4.29 -11.64 9.75
C LEU A 47 -4.02 -12.63 10.87
N TYR A 48 -5.08 -13.16 11.50
CA TYR A 48 -4.95 -14.16 12.54
C TYR A 48 -4.23 -15.41 12.03
N ALA A 49 -4.62 -15.90 10.85
CA ALA A 49 -4.04 -17.10 10.26
C ALA A 49 -2.54 -16.94 9.94
N GLU A 50 -2.13 -15.77 9.42
CA GLU A 50 -0.72 -15.47 9.15
C GLU A 50 0.14 -15.44 10.41
N ILE A 51 -0.31 -14.70 11.43
CA ILE A 51 0.43 -14.58 12.68
C ILE A 51 0.52 -15.94 13.39
N ALA A 52 -0.58 -16.70 13.42
CA ALA A 52 -0.61 -18.03 14.04
C ALA A 52 0.40 -18.99 13.38
N ILE A 53 0.48 -19.02 12.05
CA ILE A 53 1.39 -19.94 11.34
C ILE A 53 2.83 -19.48 11.44
N GLY A 54 3.08 -18.18 11.34
CA GLY A 54 4.40 -17.61 11.54
C GLY A 54 4.96 -17.98 12.91
N GLN A 55 4.19 -17.71 13.98
CA GLN A 55 4.58 -18.03 15.36
C GLN A 55 4.73 -19.54 15.60
N TYR A 56 3.83 -20.37 15.04
CA TYR A 56 3.90 -21.82 15.24
C TYR A 56 5.14 -22.45 14.61
N THR A 57 5.54 -21.99 13.42
CA THR A 57 6.62 -22.61 12.65
C THR A 57 7.99 -21.98 12.90
N SER A 58 8.01 -20.73 13.38
CA SER A 58 9.23 -19.92 13.46
C SER A 58 10.02 -19.87 12.14
N CYS A 59 9.31 -20.02 11.01
CA CYS A 59 9.88 -20.04 9.66
C CYS A 59 9.33 -18.88 8.82
N ASN A 60 10.08 -18.49 7.79
CA ASN A 60 9.59 -17.51 6.81
C ASN A 60 8.53 -18.14 5.91
N HIS A 61 7.74 -17.32 5.22
CA HIS A 61 6.64 -17.77 4.35
C HIS A 61 7.07 -18.83 3.32
N TYR A 62 8.25 -18.69 2.71
CA TYR A 62 8.79 -19.73 1.81
C TYR A 62 9.02 -21.08 2.52
N GLY A 63 9.56 -21.07 3.74
CA GLY A 63 9.74 -22.27 4.56
C GLY A 63 8.39 -22.88 4.93
N VAL A 64 7.44 -22.06 5.37
CA VAL A 64 6.08 -22.48 5.72
C VAL A 64 5.44 -23.28 4.59
N PHE A 65 5.34 -22.74 3.37
CA PHE A 65 4.71 -23.48 2.27
C PHE A 65 5.52 -24.69 1.81
N ASN A 66 6.85 -24.65 1.89
CA ASN A 66 7.70 -25.81 1.62
C ASN A 66 7.45 -26.96 2.61
N HIS A 67 7.19 -26.65 3.89
CA HIS A 67 6.99 -27.64 4.93
C HIS A 67 5.53 -28.10 5.10
N ILE A 68 4.52 -27.24 4.84
CA ILE A 68 3.10 -27.60 4.86
C ILE A 68 2.76 -28.56 3.72
N ALA A 69 3.08 -28.15 2.50
CA ALA A 69 2.73 -28.89 1.29
C ALA A 69 3.77 -28.56 0.21
N PRO A 70 4.77 -29.43 0.00
CA PRO A 70 5.87 -29.18 -0.94
C PRO A 70 5.45 -28.75 -2.35
N ILE A 71 4.26 -29.15 -2.81
CA ILE A 71 3.70 -28.73 -4.12
C ILE A 71 3.41 -27.22 -4.18
N LEU A 72 3.09 -26.59 -3.05
CA LEU A 72 2.74 -25.17 -2.92
C LEU A 72 3.95 -24.29 -2.62
N LYS A 73 5.16 -24.84 -2.65
CA LYS A 73 6.41 -24.10 -2.42
C LYS A 73 6.53 -22.84 -3.28
N GLY A 74 6.01 -22.88 -4.51
CA GLY A 74 5.99 -21.74 -5.43
C GLY A 74 5.21 -20.53 -4.92
N LEU A 75 4.23 -20.73 -4.04
CA LEU A 75 3.43 -19.65 -3.44
C LEU A 75 4.30 -18.72 -2.59
N GLY A 76 5.19 -19.28 -1.77
CA GLY A 76 6.13 -18.49 -0.97
C GLY A 76 7.12 -17.70 -1.84
N SER A 77 7.49 -18.22 -3.01
CA SER A 77 8.30 -17.47 -3.99
C SER A 77 7.53 -16.33 -4.64
N CYS A 78 6.23 -16.51 -4.95
CA CYS A 78 5.37 -15.44 -5.45
C CYS A 78 5.30 -14.28 -4.45
N MET A 79 5.07 -14.61 -3.17
CA MET A 79 5.02 -13.63 -2.08
C MET A 79 6.32 -12.82 -1.97
N THR A 80 7.49 -13.47 -2.01
CA THR A 80 8.79 -12.77 -2.00
C THR A 80 8.95 -11.85 -3.22
N PHE A 81 8.55 -12.31 -4.40
CA PHE A 81 8.68 -11.51 -5.63
C PHE A 81 7.77 -10.28 -5.60
N ILE A 82 6.50 -10.43 -5.19
CA ILE A 82 5.57 -9.30 -5.07
C ILE A 82 6.06 -8.30 -4.02
N LEU A 83 6.55 -8.78 -2.87
CA LEU A 83 7.16 -7.89 -1.88
C LEU A 83 8.33 -7.08 -2.45
N LEU A 84 9.21 -7.73 -3.22
CA LEU A 84 10.34 -7.04 -3.85
C LEU A 84 9.88 -5.91 -4.79
N VAL A 85 8.95 -6.20 -5.70
CA VAL A 85 8.49 -5.19 -6.67
C VAL A 85 7.64 -4.10 -6.00
N ARG A 86 6.79 -4.48 -5.04
CA ARG A 86 6.02 -3.51 -4.22
C ARG A 86 6.96 -2.58 -3.45
N SER A 87 8.02 -3.10 -2.84
CA SER A 87 9.05 -2.29 -2.19
C SER A 87 9.73 -1.32 -3.16
N CYS A 88 9.96 -1.73 -4.41
CA CYS A 88 10.50 -0.83 -5.45
C CYS A 88 9.54 0.32 -5.74
N VAL A 89 8.26 0.03 -6.00
CA VAL A 89 7.24 1.07 -6.25
C VAL A 89 7.12 2.03 -5.07
N MET A 90 7.02 1.50 -3.84
CA MET A 90 6.91 2.32 -2.63
C MET A 90 8.17 3.16 -2.36
N SER A 91 9.35 2.69 -2.74
CA SER A 91 10.59 3.49 -2.63
C SER A 91 10.61 4.70 -3.56
N VAL A 92 9.94 4.62 -4.72
CA VAL A 92 9.79 5.77 -5.63
C VAL A 92 8.89 6.82 -4.99
N LEU A 93 7.77 6.39 -4.41
CA LEU A 93 6.86 7.27 -3.67
C LEU A 93 7.59 7.96 -2.51
N GLN A 94 8.37 7.20 -1.76
CA GLN A 94 9.22 7.71 -0.69
C GLN A 94 10.31 8.69 -1.18
N SER A 95 10.87 8.48 -2.37
CA SER A 95 11.80 9.43 -2.96
C SER A 95 11.12 10.77 -3.26
N THR A 96 9.82 10.74 -3.58
CA THR A 96 9.04 11.95 -3.86
C THR A 96 8.71 12.70 -2.59
N THR A 97 8.35 12.03 -1.49
CA THR A 97 8.10 12.68 -0.19
C THR A 97 9.33 13.40 0.34
N ILE A 98 10.52 12.83 0.17
CA ILE A 98 11.79 13.50 0.51
C ILE A 98 12.06 14.68 -0.42
N ALA A 99 11.85 14.54 -1.72
CA ALA A 99 12.04 15.64 -2.66
C ALA A 99 11.09 16.81 -2.34
N PHE A 100 9.84 16.53 -1.97
CA PHE A 100 8.91 17.53 -1.46
C PHE A 100 9.41 18.16 -0.16
N LEU A 101 9.86 17.37 0.81
CA LEU A 101 10.44 17.87 2.04
C LEU A 101 11.62 18.82 1.76
N LEU A 102 12.56 18.44 0.90
CA LEU A 102 13.68 19.30 0.50
C LEU A 102 13.20 20.55 -0.24
N ALA A 103 12.19 20.43 -1.09
CA ALA A 103 11.57 21.54 -1.79
C ALA A 103 10.84 22.49 -0.83
N THR A 104 10.28 22.02 0.29
CA THR A 104 9.68 22.92 1.31
C THR A 104 10.72 23.80 2.00
N PHE A 105 11.90 23.24 2.29
CA PHE A 105 13.01 24.01 2.89
C PHE A 105 13.59 25.04 1.90
N HIS A 106 13.70 24.69 0.62
CA HIS A 106 14.10 25.63 -0.44
C HIS A 106 12.97 26.56 -0.87
N GLY A 107 11.71 26.17 -0.67
CA GLY A 107 10.47 26.84 -1.09
C GLY A 107 10.22 28.18 -0.40
N HIS A 108 10.94 28.46 0.70
CA HIS A 108 11.00 29.81 1.24
C HIS A 108 11.56 30.82 0.22
N GLN A 109 12.35 30.38 -0.77
CA GLN A 109 12.80 31.20 -1.91
C GLN A 109 11.75 31.36 -3.03
N TYR A 110 10.77 30.45 -3.14
CA TYR A 110 9.66 30.58 -4.10
C TYR A 110 8.54 31.51 -3.59
N SER A 111 8.46 31.68 -2.27
CA SER A 111 7.63 32.69 -1.59
C SER A 111 7.98 34.13 -2.04
N GLU A 112 9.22 34.39 -2.46
CA GLU A 112 9.73 35.72 -2.82
C GLU A 112 9.69 36.05 -4.34
N GLY A 113 8.82 35.42 -5.14
CA GLY A 113 8.40 36.06 -6.39
C GLY A 113 8.90 35.48 -7.72
N LYS A 114 8.97 34.15 -7.86
CA LYS A 114 8.71 33.51 -9.16
C LYS A 114 7.33 32.86 -9.15
N THR A 115 6.34 33.73 -8.97
CA THR A 115 4.94 33.43 -8.72
C THR A 115 4.08 33.47 -9.97
N THR A 116 4.63 33.59 -11.18
CA THR A 116 3.81 33.76 -12.39
C THR A 116 3.86 32.51 -13.26
N CYS A 117 2.70 32.02 -13.70
CA CYS A 117 2.56 31.05 -14.80
C CYS A 117 3.00 31.67 -16.16
N LEU A 118 3.85 32.68 -16.14
CA LEU A 118 4.31 33.46 -17.29
C LEU A 118 5.72 32.99 -17.65
N GLY A 119 5.79 31.87 -18.38
CA GLY A 119 7.03 31.34 -18.96
C GLY A 119 6.71 30.24 -19.97
N GLU A 120 7.58 30.03 -20.96
CA GLU A 120 7.40 29.04 -22.06
C GLU A 120 7.37 27.58 -21.59
N ASN A 121 7.65 27.31 -20.31
CA ASN A 121 7.75 25.95 -19.74
C ASN A 121 6.54 25.51 -18.89
N HIS A 122 5.52 26.35 -18.73
CA HIS A 122 4.34 26.00 -17.93
C HIS A 122 3.19 25.49 -18.80
N SER A 123 2.45 24.50 -18.28
CA SER A 123 1.30 23.94 -18.99
C SER A 123 0.16 24.97 -19.04
N PRO A 124 -0.75 24.91 -20.03
CA PRO A 124 -1.92 25.78 -20.08
C PRO A 124 -2.87 25.62 -18.87
N LEU A 125 -2.61 24.64 -17.99
CA LEU A 125 -3.37 24.35 -16.77
C LEU A 125 -2.79 25.04 -15.52
N CYS A 126 -1.66 25.75 -15.64
CA CYS A 126 -1.07 26.52 -14.55
C CYS A 126 -1.95 27.73 -14.16
N PHE A 127 -2.20 27.88 -12.86
CA PHE A 127 -3.12 28.86 -12.30
C PHE A 127 -2.54 29.49 -11.02
N ASN A 128 -2.51 30.83 -10.94
CA ASN A 128 -2.08 31.55 -9.74
C ASN A 128 -3.26 32.25 -9.03
N PHE A 129 -3.51 31.84 -7.78
CA PHE A 129 -4.56 32.37 -6.90
C PHE A 129 -4.43 33.87 -6.60
N ASN A 130 -3.22 34.36 -6.33
CA ASN A 130 -2.99 35.78 -5.99
C ASN A 130 -3.29 36.68 -7.20
N MET A 131 -3.03 36.18 -8.40
CA MET A 131 -3.30 36.89 -9.64
C MET A 131 -4.81 36.99 -9.93
N LEU A 132 -5.58 35.92 -9.73
CA LEU A 132 -7.04 35.95 -9.87
C LEU A 132 -7.68 36.90 -8.84
N THR A 133 -7.28 36.79 -7.59
CA THR A 133 -7.81 37.65 -6.51
C THR A 133 -7.48 39.12 -6.79
N GLY A 134 -6.30 39.39 -7.36
CA GLY A 134 -5.90 40.70 -7.88
C GLY A 134 -6.79 41.17 -9.04
N CYS A 135 -7.03 40.33 -10.06
CA CYS A 135 -7.91 40.64 -11.19
C CYS A 135 -9.37 40.89 -10.76
N MET A 136 -9.87 40.16 -9.77
CA MET A 136 -11.24 40.28 -9.23
C MET A 136 -11.40 41.53 -8.34
N LYS A 137 -10.35 41.94 -7.62
CA LYS A 137 -10.40 43.08 -6.68
C LYS A 137 -10.02 44.41 -7.33
N ASN A 138 -9.08 44.41 -8.29
CA ASN A 138 -8.60 45.60 -8.98
C ASN A 138 -8.80 45.41 -10.49
N ALA A 139 -9.81 46.06 -11.05
CA ALA A 139 -10.07 46.12 -12.50
C ALA A 139 -8.98 46.88 -13.31
N THR A 140 -7.78 47.03 -12.77
CA THR A 140 -6.71 47.91 -13.28
C THR A 140 -5.35 47.22 -13.47
N THR A 141 -5.21 45.92 -13.16
CA THR A 141 -4.04 45.15 -13.62
C THR A 141 -4.19 44.79 -15.09
N ASN A 142 -3.08 44.80 -15.84
CA ASN A 142 -3.01 44.61 -17.29
C ASN A 142 -4.09 43.67 -17.88
N VAL A 143 -5.10 44.27 -18.54
CA VAL A 143 -6.31 43.62 -19.09
C VAL A 143 -5.99 42.41 -19.98
N ARG A 144 -4.80 42.35 -20.60
CA ARG A 144 -4.35 41.20 -21.41
C ARG A 144 -3.99 39.94 -20.61
N GLU A 145 -3.56 40.08 -19.37
CA GLU A 145 -3.14 38.93 -18.56
C GLU A 145 -4.36 38.27 -17.88
N CYS A 146 -5.31 39.07 -17.37
CA CYS A 146 -6.57 38.55 -16.83
C CYS A 146 -7.46 37.92 -17.93
N SER A 147 -7.50 38.49 -19.14
CA SER A 147 -8.28 37.94 -20.26
C SER A 147 -7.70 36.64 -20.85
N LYS A 148 -6.38 36.44 -20.83
CA LYS A 148 -5.77 35.13 -21.12
C LYS A 148 -6.24 34.07 -20.13
N LEU A 149 -6.31 34.41 -18.83
CA LEU A 149 -6.81 33.53 -17.78
C LEU A 149 -8.30 33.19 -17.95
N GLU A 150 -9.10 34.16 -18.39
CA GLU A 150 -10.53 33.99 -18.69
C GLU A 150 -10.77 33.14 -19.96
N SER A 151 -9.92 33.25 -20.98
CA SER A 151 -10.02 32.41 -22.18
C SER A 151 -9.76 30.91 -21.90
N VAL A 152 -8.89 30.57 -20.92
CA VAL A 152 -8.72 29.19 -20.43
C VAL A 152 -9.98 28.67 -19.73
N SER A 153 -10.76 29.57 -19.11
CA SER A 153 -12.03 29.22 -18.45
C SER A 153 -13.20 28.98 -19.40
N LEU A 154 -13.18 29.60 -20.59
CA LEU A 154 -14.24 29.47 -21.61
C LEU A 154 -13.95 28.40 -22.67
N LEU A 155 -12.67 28.10 -22.95
CA LEU A 155 -12.30 27.05 -23.91
C LEU A 155 -12.47 25.62 -23.35
N SER A 156 -12.73 25.49 -22.06
CA SER A 156 -12.99 24.20 -21.40
C SER A 156 -14.36 24.22 -20.72
N GLY A 157 -15.41 23.82 -21.45
CA GLY A 157 -16.67 23.38 -20.82
C GLY A 157 -16.53 22.13 -19.93
N ALA A 158 -15.31 21.78 -19.53
CA ALA A 158 -14.93 20.63 -18.71
C ALA A 158 -14.19 21.15 -17.48
N ILE A 159 -14.55 20.65 -16.29
CA ILE A 159 -13.81 20.88 -15.04
C ILE A 159 -12.43 20.22 -15.21
N GLN A 160 -11.43 20.94 -15.73
CA GLN A 160 -10.05 20.46 -15.79
C GLN A 160 -9.29 20.90 -14.54
N LEU A 161 -8.37 20.03 -14.08
CA LEU A 161 -7.61 20.26 -12.86
C LEU A 161 -6.70 21.49 -13.01
N ARG A 162 -7.09 22.61 -12.40
CA ARG A 162 -6.25 23.82 -12.27
C ARG A 162 -5.08 23.48 -11.35
N ARG A 163 -3.86 23.80 -11.80
CA ARG A 163 -2.61 23.45 -11.13
C ARG A 163 -1.96 24.71 -10.57
N THR A 164 -1.48 24.71 -9.33
CA THR A 164 -0.58 25.80 -8.91
C THR A 164 0.72 25.78 -9.69
N PRO A 165 1.44 26.91 -9.79
CA PRO A 165 2.76 26.94 -10.40
C PRO A 165 3.74 25.95 -9.76
N PHE A 166 3.63 25.70 -8.45
CA PHE A 166 4.41 24.68 -7.75
C PHE A 166 4.02 23.25 -8.20
N PHE A 167 2.73 22.94 -8.20
CA PHE A 167 2.22 21.64 -8.64
C PHE A 167 2.52 21.40 -10.13
N ASP A 168 2.34 22.39 -10.99
CA ASP A 168 2.64 22.30 -12.42
C ASP A 168 4.14 22.14 -12.66
N HIS A 169 5.01 22.86 -11.93
CA HIS A 169 6.45 22.69 -12.04
C HIS A 169 6.89 21.27 -11.66
N ILE A 170 6.39 20.73 -10.55
CA ILE A 170 6.75 19.36 -10.14
C ILE A 170 6.14 18.33 -11.11
N LEU A 171 4.89 18.49 -11.50
CA LEU A 171 4.25 17.53 -12.41
C LEU A 171 4.86 17.57 -13.80
N THR A 172 5.25 18.74 -14.32
CA THR A 172 5.94 18.85 -15.62
C THR A 172 7.27 18.11 -15.59
N GLU A 173 8.01 18.13 -14.47
CA GLU A 173 9.19 17.28 -14.31
C GLU A 173 8.88 15.77 -14.34
N PHE A 174 7.69 15.33 -13.90
CA PHE A 174 7.26 13.92 -13.91
C PHE A 174 6.52 13.47 -15.18
N THR A 175 5.87 14.38 -15.90
CA THR A 175 4.83 14.05 -16.89
C THR A 175 5.09 14.56 -18.29
N VAL A 176 6.20 15.27 -18.53
CA VAL A 176 6.62 15.56 -19.91
C VAL A 176 6.97 14.23 -20.59
N LEU A 177 5.97 13.66 -21.27
CA LEU A 177 6.16 12.65 -22.28
C LEU A 177 7.03 13.29 -23.37
N PRO A 178 8.16 12.69 -23.78
CA PRO A 178 8.92 13.22 -24.88
C PRO A 178 7.99 13.27 -26.11
N GLN A 179 7.91 14.44 -26.75
CA GLN A 179 7.04 14.66 -27.92
C GLN A 179 7.44 13.75 -29.10
N GLU A 180 8.66 13.20 -29.07
CA GLU A 180 9.14 12.17 -29.98
C GLU A 180 9.63 10.94 -29.20
N THR A 181 9.26 9.74 -29.64
CA THR A 181 9.48 8.45 -28.97
C THR A 181 10.95 8.04 -28.77
N SER A 182 11.92 8.86 -29.19
CA SER A 182 13.35 8.54 -29.26
C SER A 182 14.23 9.19 -28.20
N GLU A 183 13.72 10.11 -27.37
CA GLU A 183 14.55 10.82 -26.40
C GLU A 183 14.32 10.31 -24.97
N PHE A 184 15.30 9.55 -24.45
CA PHE A 184 15.34 9.19 -23.02
C PHE A 184 15.75 10.43 -22.20
N THR A 185 14.79 11.00 -21.49
CA THR A 185 15.01 12.11 -20.56
C THR A 185 15.43 11.59 -19.18
N TRP A 186 16.59 12.02 -18.69
CA TRP A 186 17.06 11.67 -17.36
C TRP A 186 16.14 12.25 -16.27
N PRO A 187 15.92 11.52 -15.16
CA PRO A 187 15.14 12.01 -14.04
C PRO A 187 15.82 13.22 -13.40
N HIS A 188 15.03 14.13 -12.83
CA HIS A 188 15.55 15.30 -12.14
C HIS A 188 16.46 14.91 -10.96
N HIS A 189 17.52 15.68 -10.76
CA HIS A 189 18.62 15.34 -9.83
C HIS A 189 18.15 15.21 -8.37
N LEU A 190 17.12 15.95 -7.95
CA LEU A 190 16.55 15.84 -6.60
C LEU A 190 15.94 14.45 -6.34
N PHE A 191 15.17 13.91 -7.28
CA PHE A 191 14.55 12.58 -7.13
C PHE A 191 15.58 11.46 -7.23
N PHE A 192 16.59 11.63 -8.08
CA PHE A 192 17.69 10.68 -8.16
C PHE A 192 18.47 10.59 -6.83
N LEU A 193 18.81 11.74 -6.25
CA LEU A 193 19.53 11.82 -4.97
C LEU A 193 18.65 11.33 -3.80
N SER A 194 17.36 11.65 -3.78
CA SER A 194 16.45 11.16 -2.74
C SER A 194 16.25 9.66 -2.82
N LEU A 195 16.08 9.09 -4.02
CA LEU A 195 15.98 7.64 -4.23
C LEU A 195 17.26 6.93 -3.78
N PHE A 196 18.43 7.49 -4.10
CA PHE A 196 19.71 6.95 -3.68
C PHE A 196 19.83 6.91 -2.15
N PHE A 197 19.43 8.00 -1.48
CA PHE A 197 19.37 8.08 -0.03
C PHE A 197 18.41 7.03 0.58
N VAL A 198 17.21 6.87 0.01
CA VAL A 198 16.22 5.87 0.46
C VAL A 198 16.79 4.46 0.42
N TRP A 199 17.42 4.06 -0.69
CA TRP A 199 17.96 2.71 -0.83
C TRP A 199 19.18 2.44 0.05
N ILE A 200 20.00 3.47 0.34
CA ILE A 200 21.05 3.37 1.36
C ILE A 200 20.43 3.13 2.74
N ALA A 201 19.42 3.91 3.12
CA ALA A 201 18.76 3.78 4.41
C ALA A 201 18.12 2.39 4.58
N ILE A 202 17.34 1.93 3.59
CA ILE A 202 16.74 0.60 3.58
C ILE A 202 17.81 -0.50 3.66
N GLY A 203 18.89 -0.38 2.90
CA GLY A 203 20.01 -1.33 2.90
C GLY A 203 20.67 -1.47 4.28
N ILE A 204 20.94 -0.34 4.94
CA ILE A 204 21.51 -0.30 6.30
C ILE A 204 20.55 -0.93 7.30
N ILE A 205 19.27 -0.57 7.28
CA ILE A 205 18.25 -1.12 8.19
C ILE A 205 18.11 -2.63 8.01
N CYS A 206 18.05 -3.11 6.76
CA CYS A 206 17.97 -4.55 6.45
C CYS A 206 19.19 -5.30 6.96
N PHE A 207 20.39 -4.73 6.82
CA PHE A 207 21.63 -5.33 7.29
C PHE A 207 21.66 -5.48 8.83
N LEU A 208 21.21 -4.44 9.55
CA LEU A 208 21.10 -4.46 11.01
C LEU A 208 20.06 -5.49 11.51
N GLY A 209 19.02 -5.75 10.70
CA GLY A 209 18.05 -6.81 10.89
C GLY A 209 16.89 -6.46 11.84
N ILE A 210 16.15 -7.48 12.29
CA ILE A 210 14.86 -7.31 12.98
C ILE A 210 14.95 -6.48 14.28
N ARG A 211 16.07 -6.54 15.01
CA ARG A 211 16.26 -5.76 16.24
C ARG A 211 16.32 -4.26 15.96
N ALA A 212 16.89 -3.85 14.82
CA ALA A 212 16.91 -2.44 14.43
C ALA A 212 15.53 -1.98 13.95
N LEU A 213 14.81 -2.82 13.20
CA LEU A 213 13.43 -2.55 12.81
C LEU A 213 12.50 -2.38 14.01
N ALA A 214 12.64 -3.23 15.02
CA ALA A 214 11.89 -3.12 16.27
C ALA A 214 12.17 -1.80 17.00
N LYS A 215 13.43 -1.33 17.02
CA LYS A 215 13.78 -0.03 17.58
C LYS A 215 13.31 1.14 16.72
N LEU A 216 13.34 0.99 15.39
CA LEU A 216 12.85 1.99 14.46
C LEU A 216 11.36 2.23 14.68
N SER A 217 10.58 1.17 14.94
CA SER A 217 9.14 1.24 15.16
C SER A 217 8.68 2.13 16.33
N TYR A 218 9.59 2.55 17.22
CA TYR A 218 9.28 3.60 18.21
C TYR A 218 9.01 4.97 17.57
N LEU A 219 9.51 5.22 16.36
CA LEU A 219 9.29 6.47 15.62
C LEU A 219 7.86 6.60 15.10
N LEU A 220 7.09 5.51 14.99
CA LEU A 220 5.66 5.51 14.64
C LEU A 220 4.81 6.49 15.46
N VAL A 221 5.24 6.81 16.68
CA VAL A 221 4.56 7.80 17.52
C VAL A 221 4.54 9.19 16.86
N ILE A 222 5.61 9.58 16.16
CA ILE A 222 5.72 10.90 15.52
C ILE A 222 4.66 11.08 14.41
N PRO A 223 4.53 10.17 13.42
CA PRO A 223 3.48 10.30 12.42
C PRO A 223 2.06 10.24 12.97
N VAL A 224 1.78 9.34 13.92
CA VAL A 224 0.44 9.20 14.51
C VAL A 224 0.03 10.48 15.23
N LEU A 225 0.91 11.06 16.05
CA LEU A 225 0.65 12.34 16.71
C LEU A 225 0.53 13.49 15.71
N SER A 226 1.35 13.49 14.65
CA SER A 226 1.29 14.51 13.61
C SER A 226 -0.05 14.48 12.86
N PHE A 227 -0.57 13.31 12.49
CA PHE A 227 -1.89 13.22 11.86
C PHE A 227 -3.03 13.55 12.79
N ILE A 228 -2.96 13.21 14.09
CA ILE A 228 -3.94 13.69 15.07
C ILE A 228 -3.92 15.23 15.14
N PHE A 229 -2.73 15.82 15.20
CA PHE A 229 -2.56 17.27 15.16
C PHE A 229 -3.14 17.89 13.88
N PHE A 230 -2.82 17.34 12.70
CA PHE A 230 -3.34 17.85 11.42
C PHE A 230 -4.85 17.66 11.27
N THR A 231 -5.44 16.59 11.83
CA THR A 231 -6.90 16.44 11.86
C THR A 231 -7.54 17.53 12.71
N ILE A 232 -7.02 17.80 13.91
CA ILE A 232 -7.54 18.86 14.78
C ILE A 232 -7.36 20.24 14.12
N PHE A 233 -6.16 20.50 13.60
CA PHE A 233 -5.84 21.74 12.89
C PHE A 233 -6.75 21.94 11.68
N GLY A 234 -6.86 20.93 10.81
CA GLY A 234 -7.66 21.01 9.59
C GLY A 234 -9.15 21.24 9.88
N MET A 235 -9.69 20.56 10.90
CA MET A 235 -11.08 20.74 11.34
C MET A 235 -11.33 22.09 12.01
N ALA A 236 -10.40 22.58 12.83
CA ALA A 236 -10.56 23.87 13.53
C ALA A 236 -10.45 25.06 12.58
N THR A 237 -9.60 24.94 11.56
CA THR A 237 -9.23 26.00 10.64
C THR A 237 -10.12 26.03 9.41
N PHE A 238 -10.13 24.94 8.62
CA PHE A 238 -10.70 24.97 7.28
C PHE A 238 -12.22 24.77 7.25
N VAL A 239 -12.76 23.95 8.17
CA VAL A 239 -14.20 23.67 8.24
C VAL A 239 -15.01 24.88 8.75
N LYS A 240 -14.39 25.82 9.48
CA LYS A 240 -15.06 27.07 9.90
C LYS A 240 -15.26 28.07 8.75
N ILE A 241 -14.49 27.94 7.67
CA ILE A 241 -14.44 28.92 6.57
C ILE A 241 -15.44 28.56 5.46
N SER A 242 -15.86 27.29 5.38
CA SER A 242 -16.85 26.80 4.42
C SER A 242 -18.13 26.36 5.12
N ASP A 243 -19.31 26.62 4.55
CA ASP A 243 -20.59 26.12 5.05
C ASP A 243 -20.48 24.63 5.42
N SER A 244 -20.49 24.36 6.73
CA SER A 244 -20.08 23.11 7.38
C SER A 244 -20.89 21.87 6.99
N SER A 245 -22.01 22.06 6.29
CA SER A 245 -22.87 21.00 5.76
C SER A 245 -22.33 20.35 4.49
N THR A 246 -21.51 21.04 3.70
CA THR A 246 -21.12 20.61 2.34
C THR A 246 -19.89 19.69 2.32
N SER A 247 -18.90 19.90 3.20
CA SER A 247 -17.68 19.07 3.27
C SER A 247 -17.94 17.63 3.70
N PHE A 248 -18.99 17.39 4.50
CA PHE A 248 -19.38 16.06 4.99
C PHE A 248 -20.41 15.34 4.12
N THR A 249 -20.89 15.96 3.04
CA THR A 249 -21.81 15.29 2.09
C THR A 249 -21.18 14.04 1.47
N ALA A 250 -19.85 13.94 1.42
CA ALA A 250 -19.12 12.74 1.01
C ALA A 250 -19.44 11.49 1.85
N PHE A 251 -19.81 11.66 3.12
CA PHE A 251 -20.22 10.56 3.99
C PHE A 251 -21.71 10.20 3.87
N SER A 252 -22.51 11.01 3.17
CA SER A 252 -23.94 10.74 3.04
C SER A 252 -24.16 9.54 2.08
N PRO A 253 -25.05 8.60 2.43
CA PRO A 253 -25.44 7.52 1.52
C PRO A 253 -26.12 8.11 0.29
N ARG A 254 -25.85 7.52 -0.89
CA ARG A 254 -26.48 7.91 -2.15
C ARG A 254 -27.89 7.29 -2.22
N THR A 255 -28.59 7.47 -3.33
CA THR A 255 -29.92 6.85 -3.49
C THR A 255 -29.80 5.31 -3.50
N LEU A 256 -30.72 4.62 -2.82
CA LEU A 256 -30.68 3.16 -2.60
C LEU A 256 -30.66 2.32 -3.91
N GLY A 257 -31.17 2.87 -5.01
CA GLY A 257 -31.20 2.21 -6.32
C GLY A 257 -29.82 2.14 -6.98
N ASP A 258 -29.04 3.23 -6.90
CA ASP A 258 -27.68 3.28 -7.45
C ASP A 258 -26.74 2.38 -6.63
N GLU A 259 -26.92 2.35 -5.30
CA GLU A 259 -26.10 1.55 -4.37
C GLU A 259 -26.23 0.03 -4.58
N LEU A 260 -27.40 -0.46 -4.99
CA LEU A 260 -27.58 -1.90 -5.24
C LEU A 260 -26.93 -2.34 -6.56
N SER A 261 -26.91 -1.46 -7.57
CA SER A 261 -26.29 -1.74 -8.86
C SER A 261 -24.76 -1.78 -8.78
N SER A 262 -24.16 -0.91 -7.97
CA SER A 262 -22.71 -0.84 -7.75
C SER A 262 -22.19 -1.80 -6.68
N PHE A 263 -23.07 -2.56 -6.00
CA PHE A 263 -22.72 -3.42 -4.86
C PHE A 263 -21.47 -4.29 -5.08
N HIS A 264 -21.32 -4.88 -6.26
CA HIS A 264 -20.22 -5.78 -6.58
C HIS A 264 -18.88 -5.04 -6.78
N GLU A 265 -18.93 -3.84 -7.37
CA GLU A 265 -17.75 -2.99 -7.56
C GLU A 265 -17.25 -2.48 -6.21
N VAL A 266 -18.17 -1.92 -5.40
CA VAL A 266 -17.83 -1.42 -4.06
C VAL A 266 -17.23 -2.54 -3.19
N LEU A 267 -17.74 -3.77 -3.30
CA LEU A 267 -17.27 -4.89 -2.47
C LEU A 267 -15.86 -5.30 -2.86
N THR A 268 -15.57 -5.32 -4.15
CA THR A 268 -14.26 -5.68 -4.68
C THR A 268 -13.22 -4.62 -4.28
N ASP A 269 -13.54 -3.34 -4.46
CA ASP A 269 -12.70 -2.21 -4.04
C ASP A 269 -12.49 -2.21 -2.51
N ALA A 270 -13.52 -2.53 -1.73
CA ALA A 270 -13.43 -2.65 -0.28
C ALA A 270 -12.48 -3.79 0.15
N VAL A 271 -12.61 -4.98 -0.43
CA VAL A 271 -11.74 -6.13 -0.12
C VAL A 271 -10.30 -5.87 -0.57
N SER A 272 -10.10 -5.27 -1.75
CA SER A 272 -8.79 -4.77 -2.22
C SER A 272 -8.15 -3.88 -1.17
N LEU A 273 -8.90 -2.90 -0.67
CA LEU A 273 -8.39 -1.95 0.31
C LEU A 273 -8.04 -2.62 1.64
N VAL A 274 -8.86 -3.56 2.13
CA VAL A 274 -8.59 -4.30 3.38
C VAL A 274 -7.27 -5.08 3.28
N ILE A 275 -7.05 -5.81 2.18
CA ILE A 275 -5.82 -6.59 1.97
C ILE A 275 -4.61 -5.64 1.91
N PHE A 276 -4.76 -4.51 1.22
CA PHE A 276 -3.69 -3.55 1.03
C PHE A 276 -3.35 -2.78 2.31
N SER A 277 -4.36 -2.34 3.09
CA SER A 277 -4.16 -1.58 4.31
C SER A 277 -3.55 -2.40 5.43
N LEU A 278 -3.90 -3.69 5.49
CA LEU A 278 -3.29 -4.62 6.44
C LEU A 278 -2.02 -5.27 5.88
N ASN A 279 -1.61 -5.01 4.64
CA ASN A 279 -0.47 -5.68 3.99
C ASN A 279 -0.51 -7.23 4.08
N LEU A 280 -1.71 -7.80 3.89
CA LEU A 280 -1.96 -9.26 3.96
C LEU A 280 -1.59 -9.98 2.67
N GLY A 281 -1.36 -11.29 2.74
CA GLY A 281 -1.13 -12.12 1.55
C GLY A 281 0.29 -12.03 0.97
N ASN A 282 1.17 -11.27 1.62
CA ASN A 282 2.54 -11.04 1.16
C ASN A 282 3.60 -11.79 2.00
N GLY A 283 3.19 -12.47 3.08
CA GLY A 283 4.12 -13.21 3.96
C GLY A 283 4.87 -12.35 4.99
N GLY A 284 4.62 -11.04 5.03
CA GLY A 284 5.24 -10.12 5.99
C GLY A 284 4.93 -10.47 7.44
N PHE A 285 3.65 -10.67 7.79
CA PHE A 285 3.27 -11.07 9.14
C PHE A 285 3.72 -12.48 9.53
N ILE A 286 3.80 -13.41 8.56
CA ILE A 286 4.36 -14.74 8.81
C ILE A 286 5.80 -14.60 9.33
N LYS A 287 6.60 -13.75 8.67
CA LYS A 287 7.99 -13.48 9.07
C LYS A 287 8.10 -12.67 10.37
N LEU A 288 7.25 -11.68 10.59
CA LEU A 288 7.26 -10.92 11.85
C LEU A 288 6.90 -11.83 13.04
N ALA A 289 5.84 -12.62 12.88
CA ALA A 289 5.39 -13.56 13.91
C ALA A 289 6.37 -14.72 14.14
N SER A 290 7.22 -15.07 13.16
CA SER A 290 8.23 -16.12 13.34
C SER A 290 9.28 -15.80 14.41
N HIS A 291 9.42 -14.52 14.77
CA HIS A 291 10.29 -14.06 15.84
C HIS A 291 9.62 -13.99 17.22
N ASN A 292 8.31 -14.26 17.31
CA ASN A 292 7.62 -14.32 18.58
C ASN A 292 7.95 -15.60 19.35
N ASN A 293 7.90 -15.51 20.68
CA ASN A 293 8.00 -16.68 21.54
C ASN A 293 6.78 -17.59 21.35
N PHE A 294 6.99 -18.92 21.36
CA PHE A 294 5.94 -19.90 21.07
C PHE A 294 4.69 -19.77 21.96
N GLY A 295 4.88 -19.58 23.26
CA GLY A 295 3.79 -19.44 24.25
C GLY A 295 3.20 -18.03 24.40
N HIS A 296 3.58 -17.07 23.55
CA HIS A 296 3.08 -15.70 23.64
C HIS A 296 1.63 -15.60 23.13
N THR A 297 0.78 -14.84 23.84
CA THR A 297 -0.65 -14.70 23.56
C THR A 297 -0.93 -13.75 22.39
N PHE A 298 -0.71 -14.25 21.17
CA PHE A 298 -0.88 -13.47 19.94
C PHE A 298 -2.34 -13.07 19.62
N THR A 299 -3.33 -13.72 20.23
CA THR A 299 -4.77 -13.38 20.07
C THR A 299 -5.04 -11.93 20.43
N ARG A 300 -4.42 -11.44 21.50
CA ARG A 300 -4.53 -10.03 21.93
C ARG A 300 -3.85 -9.09 20.93
N ASP A 301 -2.68 -9.48 20.43
CA ASP A 301 -1.94 -8.67 19.45
C ASP A 301 -2.72 -8.53 18.14
N VAL A 302 -3.33 -9.62 17.64
CA VAL A 302 -4.21 -9.57 16.45
C VAL A 302 -5.35 -8.57 16.65
N GLY A 303 -6.00 -8.56 17.83
CA GLY A 303 -7.05 -7.60 18.15
C GLY A 303 -6.56 -6.14 18.14
N ILE A 304 -5.40 -5.88 18.76
CA ILE A 304 -4.79 -4.54 18.79
C ILE A 304 -4.42 -4.08 17.38
N ILE A 305 -3.74 -4.92 16.59
CA ILE A 305 -3.33 -4.61 15.21
C ILE A 305 -4.56 -4.32 14.35
N SER A 306 -5.62 -5.13 14.50
CA SER A 306 -6.85 -4.97 13.73
C SER A 306 -7.60 -3.69 14.10
N VAL A 307 -7.74 -3.36 15.38
CA VAL A 307 -8.43 -2.12 15.80
C VAL A 307 -7.63 -0.89 15.39
N TYR A 308 -6.30 -0.93 15.57
CA TYR A 308 -5.42 0.16 15.14
C TYR A 308 -5.50 0.39 13.63
N GLY A 309 -5.34 -0.65 12.81
CA GLY A 309 -5.37 -0.52 11.35
C GLY A 309 -6.69 0.04 10.83
N TYR A 310 -7.81 -0.38 11.44
CA TYR A 310 -9.12 0.17 11.12
C TYR A 310 -9.19 1.66 11.46
N LEU A 311 -8.87 2.05 12.69
CA LEU A 311 -8.92 3.44 13.15
C LEU A 311 -7.93 4.36 12.42
N PHE A 312 -6.75 3.86 12.05
CA PHE A 312 -5.74 4.61 11.33
C PHE A 312 -6.22 5.04 9.94
N ASN A 313 -6.97 4.19 9.24
CA ASN A 313 -7.58 4.54 7.95
C ASN A 313 -8.64 5.65 8.08
N TYR A 314 -9.42 5.66 9.17
CA TYR A 314 -10.32 6.79 9.47
C TYR A 314 -9.57 8.06 9.82
N LEU A 315 -8.54 7.95 10.66
CA LEU A 315 -7.73 9.09 11.07
C LEU A 315 -7.12 9.80 9.86
N THR A 316 -6.44 9.05 9.00
CA THR A 316 -5.82 9.56 7.76
C THR A 316 -6.84 10.22 6.83
N THR A 317 -8.03 9.65 6.73
CA THR A 317 -9.13 10.23 5.95
C THR A 317 -9.62 11.56 6.52
N LEU A 318 -9.85 11.62 7.82
CA LEU A 318 -10.23 12.85 8.51
C LEU A 318 -9.13 13.91 8.46
N THR A 319 -7.87 13.50 8.33
CA THR A 319 -6.76 14.43 8.12
C THR A 319 -6.84 15.10 6.77
N ILE A 320 -7.07 14.37 5.66
CA ILE A 320 -6.91 14.94 4.31
C ILE A 320 -8.17 15.60 3.75
N LEU A 321 -9.36 15.06 4.04
CA LEU A 321 -10.61 15.59 3.48
C LEU A 321 -10.79 17.11 3.72
N PRO A 322 -10.49 17.69 4.90
CA PRO A 322 -10.61 19.12 5.12
C PRO A 322 -9.71 19.97 4.21
N PHE A 323 -8.45 19.55 4.00
CA PHE A 323 -7.51 20.26 3.13
C PHE A 323 -7.95 20.18 1.67
N ALA A 324 -8.38 18.99 1.23
CA ALA A 324 -8.86 18.78 -0.13
C ALA A 324 -10.14 19.55 -0.44
N TYR A 325 -11.07 19.59 0.52
CA TYR A 325 -12.29 20.37 0.39
C TYR A 325 -12.01 21.88 0.35
N PHE A 326 -11.15 22.36 1.26
CA PHE A 326 -10.76 23.76 1.30
C PHE A 326 -10.13 24.23 -0.02
N LEU A 327 -9.17 23.46 -0.53
CA LEU A 327 -8.53 23.81 -1.78
C LEU A 327 -9.52 23.79 -2.95
N SER A 328 -10.37 22.77 -3.00
CA SER A 328 -11.39 22.64 -4.04
C SER A 328 -12.44 23.76 -4.01
N SER A 329 -12.88 24.18 -2.81
CA SER A 329 -13.83 25.29 -2.66
C SER A 329 -13.21 26.64 -3.04
N LYS A 330 -11.92 26.87 -2.73
CA LYS A 330 -11.19 28.06 -3.19
C LYS A 330 -11.00 28.09 -4.71
N LEU A 331 -10.73 26.95 -5.35
CA LEU A 331 -10.41 26.88 -6.78
C LEU A 331 -11.63 26.81 -7.69
N TYR A 332 -12.71 26.14 -7.26
CA TYR A 332 -13.87 25.82 -8.09
C TYR A 332 -15.20 26.35 -7.55
N GLY A 333 -15.20 27.04 -6.40
CA GLY A 333 -16.40 27.61 -5.81
C GLY A 333 -17.47 26.54 -5.57
N ASN A 334 -18.63 26.68 -6.23
CA ASN A 334 -19.80 25.81 -6.06
C ASN A 334 -19.58 24.37 -6.56
N ASN A 335 -18.56 24.11 -7.39
CA ASN A 335 -18.26 22.77 -7.92
C ASN A 335 -17.16 22.04 -7.11
N ALA A 336 -16.95 22.43 -5.84
CA ALA A 336 -15.90 21.89 -4.99
C ALA A 336 -15.93 20.36 -4.85
N THR A 337 -17.12 19.75 -4.76
CA THR A 337 -17.28 18.31 -4.62
C THR A 337 -16.84 17.57 -5.88
N ALA A 338 -17.27 18.04 -7.06
CA ALA A 338 -16.84 17.48 -8.35
C ALA A 338 -15.32 17.63 -8.56
N ALA A 339 -14.74 18.75 -8.12
CA ALA A 339 -13.30 18.97 -8.18
C ALA A 339 -12.52 18.06 -7.22
N MET A 340 -13.10 17.70 -6.07
CA MET A 340 -12.49 16.79 -5.10
C MET A 340 -12.17 15.43 -5.73
N HIS A 341 -13.07 14.91 -6.56
CA HIS A 341 -12.87 13.66 -7.30
C HIS A 341 -11.69 13.71 -8.28
N LEU A 342 -11.39 14.88 -8.85
CA LEU A 342 -10.29 15.00 -9.81
C LEU A 342 -8.91 14.92 -9.13
N TRP A 343 -8.76 15.45 -7.91
CA TRP A 343 -7.51 15.32 -7.15
C TRP A 343 -7.20 13.87 -6.81
N ILE A 344 -8.25 13.06 -6.67
CA ILE A 344 -8.17 11.63 -6.36
C ILE A 344 -7.75 10.80 -7.56
N ASP A 345 -8.21 11.13 -8.77
CA ASP A 345 -7.88 10.35 -9.97
C ASP A 345 -6.37 10.36 -10.29
N HIS A 346 -5.68 11.39 -9.79
CA HIS A 346 -4.22 11.53 -9.81
C HIS A 346 -3.50 10.73 -8.71
N GLY A 347 -4.25 10.02 -7.85
CA GLY A 347 -3.76 9.14 -6.80
C GLY A 347 -3.02 9.89 -5.69
N GLU A 348 -2.01 9.21 -5.14
CA GLU A 348 -1.12 9.71 -4.09
C GLU A 348 -0.50 11.08 -4.39
N PHE A 349 -0.02 11.27 -5.61
CA PHE A 349 0.59 12.52 -6.04
C PHE A 349 -0.41 13.68 -6.00
N GLY A 350 -1.69 13.43 -6.31
CA GLY A 350 -2.72 14.46 -6.22
C GLY A 350 -2.95 14.92 -4.78
N LEU A 351 -3.21 13.98 -3.87
CA LEU A 351 -3.59 14.31 -2.49
C LEU A 351 -2.44 14.89 -1.65
N MET A 352 -1.20 14.43 -1.82
CA MET A 352 -0.07 15.02 -1.08
C MET A 352 0.19 16.48 -1.48
N ASN A 353 0.03 16.77 -2.77
CA ASN A 353 0.19 18.13 -3.27
C ASN A 353 -0.90 19.07 -2.78
N VAL A 354 -2.14 18.59 -2.69
CA VAL A 354 -3.26 19.33 -2.12
C VAL A 354 -2.95 19.79 -0.69
N VAL A 355 -2.40 18.91 0.14
CA VAL A 355 -2.04 19.25 1.54
C VAL A 355 -0.91 20.28 1.57
N ALA A 356 0.15 20.06 0.78
CA ALA A 356 1.28 20.99 0.69
C ALA A 356 0.85 22.40 0.21
N GLU A 357 -0.02 22.45 -0.79
CA GLU A 357 -0.56 23.69 -1.36
C GLU A 357 -1.48 24.42 -0.37
N ALA A 358 -2.37 23.69 0.30
CA ALA A 358 -3.26 24.27 1.30
C ALA A 358 -2.48 24.90 2.48
N MET A 359 -1.38 24.27 2.92
CA MET A 359 -0.55 24.78 4.01
C MET A 359 0.29 25.99 3.60
N THR A 360 0.93 25.93 2.44
CA THR A 360 1.84 26.98 1.97
C THR A 360 1.10 28.25 1.52
N SER A 361 -0.11 28.12 0.96
CA SER A 361 -0.85 29.26 0.40
C SER A 361 -1.49 30.18 1.44
N GLU A 362 -1.99 29.66 2.56
CA GLU A 362 -2.74 30.46 3.54
C GLU A 362 -1.88 30.88 4.73
N TYR A 363 -1.06 29.96 5.25
CA TYR A 363 -0.27 30.20 6.44
C TYR A 363 1.16 30.65 6.14
N GLY A 364 1.65 30.42 4.91
CA GLY A 364 3.05 30.65 4.57
C GLY A 364 4.03 29.87 5.46
N ASP A 365 3.55 28.87 6.21
CA ASP A 365 4.31 28.19 7.24
C ASP A 365 4.94 26.92 6.67
N GLY A 366 6.16 27.07 6.17
CA GLY A 366 6.96 25.95 5.68
C GLY A 366 7.24 24.88 6.75
N ALA A 367 7.19 25.23 8.05
CA ALA A 367 7.47 24.28 9.12
C ALA A 367 6.36 23.23 9.30
N LEU A 368 5.09 23.64 9.17
CA LEU A 368 3.95 22.71 9.20
C LEU A 368 3.98 21.76 8.00
N CYS A 369 4.31 22.27 6.82
CA CYS A 369 4.46 21.45 5.63
C CYS A 369 5.61 20.44 5.78
N ALA A 370 6.75 20.88 6.32
CA ALA A 370 7.87 19.99 6.63
C ALA A 370 7.51 18.90 7.66
N LEU A 371 6.76 19.24 8.72
CA LEU A 371 6.29 18.26 9.71
C LEU A 371 5.42 17.17 9.07
N TYR A 372 4.52 17.54 8.15
CA TYR A 372 3.68 16.58 7.42
C TYR A 372 4.52 15.62 6.56
N PHE A 373 5.48 16.14 5.80
CA PHE A 373 6.33 15.29 4.95
C PHE A 373 7.33 14.45 5.75
N ILE A 374 7.82 14.93 6.90
CA ILE A 374 8.61 14.11 7.83
C ILE A 374 7.77 12.94 8.36
N ALA A 375 6.51 13.18 8.75
CA ALA A 375 5.60 12.14 9.19
C ALA A 375 5.33 11.09 8.09
N CYS A 376 5.08 11.51 6.86
CA CYS A 376 4.88 10.61 5.72
C CYS A 376 6.14 9.78 5.43
N PHE A 377 7.32 10.42 5.43
CA PHE A 377 8.59 9.74 5.19
C PHE A 377 8.89 8.64 6.23
N ILE A 378 8.61 8.88 7.51
CA ILE A 378 8.83 7.88 8.57
C ILE A 378 7.93 6.65 8.36
N LEU A 379 6.65 6.85 8.01
CA LEU A 379 5.70 5.76 7.74
C LEU A 379 6.12 4.91 6.54
N GLU A 380 6.52 5.56 5.45
CA GLU A 380 7.05 4.88 4.27
C GLU A 380 8.33 4.10 4.59
N LEU A 381 9.26 4.71 5.34
CA LEU A 381 10.53 4.09 5.69
C LEU A 381 10.32 2.81 6.49
N GLU A 382 9.42 2.81 7.47
CA GLU A 382 9.14 1.65 8.29
C GLU A 382 8.51 0.51 7.47
N SER A 383 7.43 0.79 6.73
CA SER A 383 6.71 -0.24 5.97
C SER A 383 7.57 -0.85 4.84
N THR A 384 8.33 -0.02 4.12
CA THR A 384 9.24 -0.49 3.05
C THR A 384 10.42 -1.28 3.60
N SER A 385 11.02 -0.83 4.72
CA SER A 385 12.14 -1.53 5.35
C SER A 385 11.74 -2.90 5.90
N ILE A 386 10.54 -3.03 6.48
CA ILE A 386 10.03 -4.32 6.94
C ILE A 386 9.79 -5.25 5.74
N SER A 387 9.14 -4.76 4.68
CA SER A 387 8.90 -5.52 3.45
C SER A 387 10.20 -6.03 2.83
N MET A 388 11.22 -5.16 2.77
CA MET A 388 12.52 -5.52 2.21
C MET A 388 13.30 -6.48 3.13
N TYR A 389 13.17 -6.35 4.44
CA TYR A 389 13.74 -7.30 5.39
C TYR A 389 13.14 -8.71 5.25
N VAL A 390 11.84 -8.81 4.95
CA VAL A 390 11.19 -10.09 4.66
C VAL A 390 11.84 -10.75 3.43
N VAL A 391 12.04 -10.00 2.35
CA VAL A 391 12.75 -10.48 1.15
C VAL A 391 14.18 -10.90 1.48
N TYR A 392 14.94 -10.00 2.12
CA TYR A 392 16.33 -10.24 2.53
C TYR A 392 16.46 -11.50 3.39
N SER A 393 15.62 -11.66 4.42
CA SER A 393 15.67 -12.82 5.31
C SER A 393 15.32 -14.12 4.59
N THR A 394 14.35 -14.13 3.65
CA THR A 394 14.07 -15.34 2.86
C THR A 394 15.22 -15.77 1.96
N LEU A 395 15.95 -14.82 1.39
CA LEU A 395 17.11 -15.11 0.56
C LEU A 395 18.30 -15.55 1.40
N LEU A 396 18.49 -14.93 2.57
CA LEU A 396 19.55 -15.29 3.51
C LEU A 396 19.40 -16.73 4.00
N ASP A 397 18.20 -17.11 4.44
CA ASP A 397 17.90 -18.47 4.93
C ASP A 397 18.11 -19.53 3.82
N ARG A 398 17.93 -19.15 2.55
CA ARG A 398 18.15 -20.04 1.40
C ARG A 398 19.61 -20.17 1.01
N LEU A 399 20.38 -19.08 1.07
CA LEU A 399 21.79 -19.06 0.68
C LEU A 399 22.70 -19.65 1.77
N SER A 400 22.34 -19.47 3.04
CA SER A 400 23.15 -19.89 4.16
C SER A 400 22.29 -20.44 5.32
N PRO A 401 21.86 -21.72 5.25
CA PRO A 401 20.96 -22.33 6.23
C PRO A 401 21.58 -22.60 7.62
N HIS A 402 22.89 -22.43 7.81
CA HIS A 402 23.55 -22.73 9.10
C HIS A 402 24.43 -21.60 9.65
N TYR A 403 25.17 -20.85 8.83
CA TYR A 403 26.02 -19.76 9.32
C TYR A 403 26.27 -18.70 8.25
N SER A 404 25.53 -17.58 8.30
CA SER A 404 25.79 -16.48 7.37
C SER A 404 27.00 -15.69 7.88
N SER A 405 28.12 -15.73 7.15
CA SER A 405 29.23 -14.82 7.42
C SER A 405 28.78 -13.36 7.33
N PHE A 406 29.41 -12.48 8.10
CA PHE A 406 29.16 -11.04 8.04
C PHE A 406 29.23 -10.51 6.59
N VAL A 407 30.19 -11.03 5.82
CA VAL A 407 30.38 -10.73 4.39
C VAL A 407 29.18 -11.14 3.55
N THR A 408 28.61 -12.33 3.78
CA THR A 408 27.42 -12.78 3.04
C THR A 408 26.21 -11.89 3.31
N ARG A 409 26.03 -11.45 4.57
CA ARG A 409 24.94 -10.57 4.97
C ARG A 409 25.04 -9.20 4.32
N ILE A 410 26.21 -8.57 4.36
CA ILE A 410 26.41 -7.23 3.78
C ILE A 410 26.35 -7.27 2.25
N LEU A 411 26.92 -8.30 1.62
CA LEU A 411 26.84 -8.49 0.17
C LEU A 411 25.39 -8.67 -0.28
N LEU A 412 24.63 -9.54 0.40
CA LEU A 412 23.23 -9.76 0.05
C LEU A 412 22.40 -8.49 0.19
N ALA A 413 22.56 -7.74 1.29
CA ALA A 413 21.87 -6.47 1.49
C ALA A 413 22.23 -5.44 0.40
N SER A 414 23.52 -5.33 0.05
CA SER A 414 24.01 -4.37 -0.95
C SER A 414 23.59 -4.74 -2.37
N VAL A 415 23.60 -6.03 -2.73
CA VAL A 415 23.14 -6.50 -4.05
C VAL A 415 21.64 -6.26 -4.19
N LEU A 416 20.87 -6.54 -3.13
CA LEU A 416 19.43 -6.32 -3.14
C LEU A 416 19.05 -4.84 -3.24
N SER A 417 19.67 -3.97 -2.43
CA SER A 417 19.39 -2.53 -2.51
C SER A 417 19.91 -1.92 -3.81
N GLY A 418 21.11 -2.31 -4.26
CA GLY A 418 21.70 -1.84 -5.50
C GLY A 418 20.89 -2.23 -6.73
N SER A 419 20.49 -3.50 -6.85
CA SER A 419 19.65 -3.96 -7.97
C SER A 419 18.28 -3.29 -7.97
N SER A 420 17.67 -3.11 -6.81
CA SER A 420 16.37 -2.44 -6.69
C SER A 420 16.47 -0.95 -7.03
N PHE A 421 17.55 -0.26 -6.63
CA PHE A 421 17.83 1.12 -7.03
C PHE A 421 17.88 1.27 -8.56
N PHE A 422 18.60 0.39 -9.26
CA PHE A 422 18.67 0.44 -10.73
C PHE A 422 17.29 0.23 -11.39
N ILE A 423 16.45 -0.66 -10.86
CA ILE A 423 15.08 -0.83 -11.35
C ILE A 423 14.25 0.43 -11.12
N CYS A 424 14.40 1.06 -9.94
CA CYS A 424 13.63 2.25 -9.57
C CYS A 424 14.00 3.49 -10.40
N ILE A 425 15.23 3.59 -10.93
CA ILE A 425 15.60 4.70 -11.83
C ILE A 425 14.64 4.77 -13.03
N PHE A 426 14.27 3.63 -13.61
CA PHE A 426 13.31 3.60 -14.73
C PHE A 426 11.92 4.06 -14.30
N LEU A 427 11.51 3.78 -13.07
CA LEU A 427 10.20 4.17 -12.54
C LEU A 427 10.10 5.68 -12.20
N ILE A 428 11.23 6.38 -12.04
CA ILE A 428 11.27 7.83 -11.78
C ILE A 428 11.31 8.65 -13.08
N THR A 429 11.63 8.03 -14.23
CA THR A 429 11.67 8.74 -15.52
C THR A 429 10.32 9.37 -15.88
N PRO A 430 10.31 10.43 -16.72
CA PRO A 430 9.05 11.02 -17.19
C PRO A 430 8.15 9.99 -17.88
N GLY A 431 6.94 9.79 -17.34
CA GLY A 431 6.02 8.71 -17.72
C GLY A 431 6.04 7.47 -16.82
N GLY A 432 6.98 7.38 -15.87
CA GLY A 432 7.04 6.32 -14.86
C GLY A 432 5.79 6.23 -13.98
N ILE A 433 5.07 7.34 -13.79
CA ILE A 433 3.78 7.38 -13.07
C ILE A 433 2.73 6.46 -13.70
N TYR A 434 2.73 6.31 -15.03
CA TYR A 434 1.82 5.39 -15.73
C TYR A 434 2.18 3.94 -15.44
N ALA A 435 3.48 3.62 -15.44
CA ALA A 435 3.97 2.31 -15.08
C ALA A 435 3.64 1.96 -13.61
N ILE A 436 3.79 2.91 -12.69
CA ILE A 436 3.44 2.74 -11.27
C ILE A 436 1.96 2.42 -11.10
N LYS A 437 1.07 3.23 -11.70
CA LYS A 437 -0.39 3.02 -11.62
C LYS A 437 -0.80 1.65 -12.17
N GLN A 438 -0.14 1.23 -13.24
CA GLN A 438 -0.37 -0.07 -13.86
C GLN A 438 0.11 -1.23 -12.97
N LEU A 439 1.34 -1.15 -12.45
CA LEU A 439 1.93 -2.14 -11.54
C LEU A 439 1.07 -2.35 -10.29
N ASP A 440 0.59 -1.25 -9.71
CA ASP A 440 -0.19 -1.26 -8.48
C ASP A 440 -1.51 -2.04 -8.60
N ARG A 441 -2.21 -1.88 -9.74
CA ARG A 441 -3.42 -2.64 -10.03
C ARG A 441 -3.12 -4.14 -10.14
N PHE A 442 -2.04 -4.55 -10.80
CA PHE A 442 -1.67 -5.97 -10.91
C PHE A 442 -1.25 -6.59 -9.59
N PHE A 443 -0.56 -5.85 -8.73
CA PHE A 443 -0.26 -6.35 -7.40
C PHE A 443 -1.52 -6.60 -6.60
N THR A 444 -2.54 -5.76 -6.75
CA THR A 444 -3.84 -5.97 -6.09
C THR A 444 -4.48 -7.29 -6.52
N ILE A 445 -4.55 -7.55 -7.84
CA ILE A 445 -5.08 -8.82 -8.39
C ILE A 445 -4.25 -10.03 -7.92
N ALA A 446 -2.91 -9.92 -7.98
CA ALA A 446 -2.02 -11.03 -7.62
C ALA A 446 -2.07 -11.35 -6.12
N THR A 447 -2.13 -10.33 -5.26
CA THR A 447 -2.21 -10.49 -3.80
C THR A 447 -3.55 -11.06 -3.35
N MET A 448 -4.66 -10.74 -4.03
CA MET A 448 -5.95 -11.41 -3.82
C MET A 448 -5.86 -12.91 -4.11
N LEU A 449 -5.31 -13.29 -5.27
CA LEU A 449 -5.15 -14.70 -5.65
C LEU A 449 -4.28 -15.44 -4.65
N ILE A 450 -3.16 -14.85 -4.23
CA ILE A 450 -2.26 -15.45 -3.26
C ILE A 450 -2.94 -15.61 -1.90
N SER A 451 -3.68 -14.60 -1.45
CA SER A 451 -4.45 -14.65 -0.21
C SER A 451 -5.50 -15.77 -0.24
N LEU A 452 -6.17 -15.96 -1.37
CA LEU A 452 -7.14 -17.04 -1.58
C LEU A 452 -6.45 -18.42 -1.50
N VAL A 453 -5.36 -18.63 -2.26
CA VAL A 453 -4.63 -19.91 -2.24
C VAL A 453 -4.06 -20.19 -0.85
N GLN A 454 -3.58 -19.16 -0.16
CA GLN A 454 -3.04 -19.25 1.19
C GLN A 454 -4.09 -19.71 2.21
N ILE A 455 -5.27 -19.06 2.27
CA ILE A 455 -6.30 -19.47 3.23
C ILE A 455 -6.83 -20.88 2.93
N CYS A 456 -7.01 -21.23 1.65
CA CYS A 456 -7.38 -22.58 1.25
C CYS A 456 -6.30 -23.61 1.63
N THR A 457 -5.02 -23.24 1.54
CA THR A 457 -3.91 -24.09 1.97
C THR A 457 -3.96 -24.37 3.46
N PHE A 458 -4.17 -23.35 4.28
CA PHE A 458 -4.20 -23.49 5.73
C PHE A 458 -5.42 -24.28 6.22
N MET A 459 -6.60 -24.01 5.64
CA MET A 459 -7.87 -24.55 6.15
C MET A 459 -8.25 -25.88 5.52
N HIS A 460 -8.01 -26.07 4.22
CA HIS A 460 -8.43 -27.28 3.50
C HIS A 460 -7.27 -28.25 3.24
N VAL A 461 -6.08 -27.78 2.83
CA VAL A 461 -4.95 -28.68 2.53
C VAL A 461 -4.27 -29.17 3.80
N TYR A 462 -3.86 -28.25 4.69
CA TYR A 462 -3.28 -28.60 5.99
C TYR A 462 -4.34 -29.17 6.95
N GLY A 463 -5.54 -28.60 6.90
CA GLY A 463 -6.72 -29.05 7.61
C GLY A 463 -7.01 -28.22 8.87
N PHE A 464 -8.20 -27.64 8.90
CA PHE A 464 -8.70 -26.78 9.98
C PHE A 464 -8.52 -27.38 11.40
N ARG A 465 -8.80 -28.68 11.58
CA ARG A 465 -8.68 -29.32 12.91
C ARG A 465 -7.25 -29.26 13.45
N ARG A 466 -6.24 -29.49 12.59
CA ARG A 466 -4.83 -29.40 12.97
C ARG A 466 -4.42 -27.95 13.25
N PHE A 467 -4.93 -27.03 12.43
CA PHE A 467 -4.70 -25.60 12.64
C PHE A 467 -5.20 -25.12 14.01
N ILE A 468 -6.43 -25.48 14.41
CA ILE A 468 -6.96 -25.13 15.74
C ILE A 468 -6.15 -25.77 16.88
N ILE A 469 -5.73 -27.02 16.71
CA ILE A 469 -4.89 -27.68 17.73
C ILE A 469 -3.61 -26.87 17.93
N ASN A 470 -2.91 -26.51 16.84
CA ASN A 470 -1.70 -25.70 16.90
C ASN A 470 -1.94 -24.36 17.60
N VAL A 471 -3.03 -23.67 17.26
CA VAL A 471 -3.42 -22.41 17.93
C VAL A 471 -3.61 -22.62 19.42
N ARG A 472 -4.38 -23.64 19.84
CA ARG A 472 -4.59 -23.96 21.25
C ARG A 472 -3.30 -24.31 21.97
N THR A 473 -2.35 -24.98 21.32
CA THR A 473 -1.05 -25.29 21.92
C THR A 473 -0.22 -24.05 22.20
N MET A 474 -0.25 -23.05 21.31
CA MET A 474 0.48 -21.79 21.51
C MET A 474 -0.16 -20.92 22.59
N THR A 475 -1.49 -20.91 22.68
CA THR A 475 -2.23 -20.06 23.63
C THR A 475 -2.50 -20.73 24.98
N GLY A 476 -1.88 -21.88 25.27
CA GLY A 476 -2.09 -22.61 26.53
C GLY A 476 -3.54 -23.08 26.75
N GLY A 477 -4.24 -23.47 25.69
CA GLY A 477 -5.65 -23.89 25.72
C GLY A 477 -6.66 -22.76 25.52
N GLY A 478 -6.23 -21.49 25.66
CA GLY A 478 -7.07 -20.29 25.50
C GLY A 478 -7.27 -19.80 24.06
N GLY A 479 -7.33 -20.71 23.08
CA GLY A 479 -7.47 -20.38 21.67
C GLY A 479 -8.94 -20.18 21.28
N PRO A 480 -9.28 -19.31 20.31
CA PRO A 480 -10.67 -19.01 20.02
C PRO A 480 -11.38 -20.27 19.50
N VAL A 481 -12.39 -20.69 20.25
CA VAL A 481 -13.38 -21.71 19.87
C VAL A 481 -14.70 -21.03 19.51
N SER A 482 -14.69 -19.73 19.23
CA SER A 482 -15.92 -19.06 18.84
C SER A 482 -16.30 -19.48 17.43
N THR A 483 -17.60 -19.70 17.24
CA THR A 483 -18.22 -20.07 15.97
C THR A 483 -17.84 -19.10 14.85
N PHE A 484 -17.60 -17.83 15.19
CA PHE A 484 -17.13 -16.80 14.26
C PHE A 484 -15.87 -17.23 13.49
N TRP A 485 -14.76 -17.56 14.15
CA TRP A 485 -13.50 -17.89 13.46
C TRP A 485 -13.62 -19.14 12.59
N TRP A 486 -14.41 -20.12 13.03
CA TRP A 486 -14.67 -21.33 12.28
C TRP A 486 -15.40 -21.04 10.96
N ILE A 487 -16.50 -20.29 11.00
CA ILE A 487 -17.26 -19.96 9.79
C ILE A 487 -16.43 -19.05 8.88
N SER A 488 -15.72 -18.08 9.46
CA SER A 488 -14.89 -17.14 8.70
C SER A 488 -13.80 -17.85 7.90
N TRP A 489 -12.97 -18.68 8.55
CA TRP A 489 -11.85 -19.34 7.87
C TRP A 489 -12.25 -20.39 6.85
N ILE A 490 -13.32 -21.15 7.10
CA ILE A 490 -13.72 -22.25 6.21
C ILE A 490 -14.58 -21.76 5.05
N PHE A 491 -15.48 -20.81 5.29
CA PHE A 491 -16.51 -20.42 4.33
C PHE A 491 -16.40 -18.96 3.89
N PHE A 492 -16.55 -17.99 4.80
CA PHE A 492 -16.66 -16.59 4.38
C PHE A 492 -15.40 -16.05 3.72
N THR A 493 -14.22 -16.20 4.34
CA THR A 493 -12.99 -15.63 3.80
C THR A 493 -12.66 -16.18 2.41
N PRO A 494 -12.66 -17.51 2.17
CA PRO A 494 -12.42 -18.05 0.83
C PRO A 494 -13.46 -17.62 -0.21
N ILE A 495 -14.75 -17.59 0.15
CA ILE A 495 -15.82 -17.22 -0.78
C ILE A 495 -15.71 -15.75 -1.17
N VAL A 496 -15.53 -14.85 -0.21
CA VAL A 496 -15.41 -13.41 -0.47
C VAL A 496 -14.16 -13.10 -1.29
N LEU A 497 -13.02 -13.74 -0.98
CA LEU A 497 -11.78 -13.59 -1.77
C LEU A 497 -11.94 -14.13 -3.20
N LEU A 498 -12.62 -15.27 -3.38
CA LEU A 498 -12.88 -15.83 -4.71
C LEU A 498 -13.80 -14.92 -5.51
N ALA A 499 -14.87 -14.41 -4.89
CA ALA A 499 -15.80 -13.47 -5.54
C ALA A 499 -15.07 -12.18 -5.96
N ALA A 500 -14.33 -11.56 -5.04
CA ALA A 500 -13.55 -10.35 -5.34
C ALA A 500 -12.52 -10.58 -6.45
N PHE A 501 -11.79 -11.71 -6.42
CA PHE A 501 -10.82 -12.05 -7.46
C PHE A 501 -11.47 -12.22 -8.85
N ILE A 502 -12.60 -12.93 -8.93
CA ILE A 502 -13.32 -13.13 -10.19
C ILE A 502 -13.84 -11.78 -10.70
N MET A 503 -14.45 -10.98 -9.84
CA MET A 503 -14.98 -9.67 -10.22
C MET A 503 -13.89 -8.73 -10.71
N GLU A 504 -12.74 -8.68 -10.04
CA GLU A 504 -11.60 -7.85 -10.46
C GLU A 504 -11.04 -8.29 -11.82
N CYS A 505 -10.94 -9.60 -12.05
CA CYS A 505 -10.52 -10.14 -13.35
C CYS A 505 -11.52 -9.81 -14.46
N LEU A 506 -12.82 -9.89 -14.18
CA LEU A 506 -13.88 -9.52 -15.12
C LEU A 506 -13.80 -8.03 -15.41
N TYR A 507 -13.76 -7.18 -14.40
CA TYR A 507 -13.66 -5.73 -14.56
C TYR A 507 -12.47 -5.31 -15.43
N TYR A 508 -11.30 -5.92 -15.23
CA TYR A 508 -10.12 -5.65 -16.06
C TYR A 508 -10.25 -6.09 -17.53
N SER A 509 -11.05 -7.12 -17.83
CA SER A 509 -11.25 -7.57 -19.21
C SER A 509 -12.20 -6.68 -20.03
N TRP A 510 -12.97 -5.80 -19.37
CA TRP A 510 -14.03 -5.01 -20.03
C TRP A 510 -13.71 -3.50 -20.08
N ASP A 511 -12.89 -2.98 -19.18
CA ASP A 511 -12.54 -1.55 -19.18
C ASP A 511 -11.32 -1.26 -20.06
N GLU A 512 -11.52 -0.40 -21.06
CA GLU A 512 -10.42 0.30 -21.73
C GLU A 512 -9.74 1.22 -20.72
N ILE A 513 -8.43 1.03 -20.49
CA ILE A 513 -7.69 1.82 -19.51
C ILE A 513 -7.58 3.25 -20.05
N THR A 514 -8.43 4.15 -19.57
CA THR A 514 -8.36 5.58 -19.83
C THR A 514 -7.62 6.27 -18.68
N ILE A 515 -6.46 6.87 -18.96
CA ILE A 515 -5.78 7.77 -18.02
C ILE A 515 -5.84 9.18 -18.60
N GLY A 516 -6.80 9.97 -18.13
CA GLY A 516 -7.17 11.24 -18.78
C GLY A 516 -7.77 10.98 -20.17
N ASN A 517 -7.28 11.67 -21.20
CA ASN A 517 -7.78 11.55 -22.57
C ASN A 517 -7.03 10.51 -23.44
N VAL A 518 -6.06 9.78 -22.86
CA VAL A 518 -5.24 8.81 -23.60
C VAL A 518 -5.79 7.40 -23.36
N VAL A 519 -6.34 6.80 -24.40
CA VAL A 519 -6.68 5.37 -24.41
C VAL A 519 -5.38 4.58 -24.57
N LEU A 520 -5.11 3.70 -23.61
CA LEU A 520 -3.92 2.84 -23.65
C LEU A 520 -3.98 1.91 -24.86
N THR A 521 -2.91 1.87 -25.66
CA THR A 521 -2.84 0.98 -26.82
C THR A 521 -2.84 -0.49 -26.38
N THR A 522 -3.31 -1.39 -27.24
CA THR A 522 -3.37 -2.85 -27.02
C THR A 522 -2.01 -3.46 -26.61
N HIS A 523 -0.89 -2.86 -27.00
CA HIS A 523 0.46 -3.29 -26.61
C HIS A 523 0.74 -3.10 -25.11
N LEU A 524 0.29 -1.99 -24.49
CA LEU A 524 0.48 -1.79 -23.04
C LEU A 524 -0.41 -2.74 -22.21
N GLN A 525 -1.58 -3.12 -22.74
CA GLN A 525 -2.45 -4.11 -22.10
C GLN A 525 -1.87 -5.53 -22.18
N ASN A 526 -1.15 -5.86 -23.26
CA ASN A 526 -0.43 -7.14 -23.34
C ASN A 526 0.79 -7.17 -22.42
N PHE A 527 1.55 -6.07 -22.33
CA PHE A 527 2.67 -5.93 -21.41
C PHE A 527 2.24 -6.05 -19.93
N SER A 528 1.07 -5.51 -19.62
CA SER A 528 0.41 -5.65 -18.32
C SER A 528 0.16 -7.10 -17.91
N TRP A 529 -0.47 -7.89 -18.78
CA TRP A 529 -0.71 -9.31 -18.51
C TRP A 529 0.58 -10.09 -18.36
N PHE A 530 1.61 -9.71 -19.10
CA PHE A 530 2.94 -10.28 -18.95
C PHE A 530 3.50 -10.06 -17.54
N ILE A 531 3.37 -8.85 -16.98
CA ILE A 531 3.81 -8.57 -15.61
C ILE A 531 3.02 -9.40 -14.58
N PHE A 532 1.68 -9.46 -14.72
CA PHE A 532 0.85 -10.30 -13.86
C PHE A 532 1.27 -11.78 -13.91
N ALA A 533 1.53 -12.29 -15.11
CA ALA A 533 2.06 -13.63 -15.31
C ALA A 533 3.42 -13.79 -14.63
N CYS A 534 4.35 -12.84 -14.75
CA CYS A 534 5.63 -12.89 -14.05
C CYS A 534 5.49 -12.96 -12.52
N CYS A 535 4.52 -12.24 -11.93
CA CYS A 535 4.27 -12.28 -10.49
C CYS A 535 3.72 -13.63 -10.03
N THR A 536 2.83 -14.23 -10.80
CA THR A 536 2.09 -15.44 -10.41
C THR A 536 2.72 -16.74 -10.93
N MET A 537 3.57 -16.69 -11.95
CA MET A 537 4.17 -17.84 -12.63
C MET A 537 5.01 -18.72 -11.70
N TRP A 538 5.57 -18.17 -10.64
CA TRP A 538 6.33 -18.96 -9.65
C TRP A 538 5.48 -20.04 -8.97
N PHE A 539 4.17 -19.84 -8.88
CA PHE A 539 3.24 -20.82 -8.33
C PHE A 539 3.09 -22.07 -9.22
N PRO A 540 2.60 -21.97 -10.48
CA PRO A 540 2.49 -23.13 -11.36
C PRO A 540 3.88 -23.71 -11.69
N ALA A 541 4.91 -22.88 -11.91
CA ALA A 541 6.26 -23.36 -12.19
C ALA A 541 6.82 -24.19 -11.02
N GLY A 542 6.63 -23.72 -9.78
CA GLY A 542 7.04 -24.46 -8.57
C GLY A 542 6.30 -25.78 -8.41
N ALA A 543 5.00 -25.82 -8.71
CA ALA A 543 4.20 -27.03 -8.67
C ALA A 543 4.64 -28.05 -9.73
N VAL A 544 4.84 -27.61 -10.98
CA VAL A 544 5.32 -28.46 -12.09
C VAL A 544 6.72 -29.00 -11.78
N TYR A 545 7.64 -28.16 -11.32
CA TYR A 545 8.98 -28.58 -10.92
C TYR A 545 8.94 -29.70 -9.87
N ARG A 546 8.13 -29.55 -8.83
CA ARG A 546 7.98 -30.56 -7.76
C ARG A 546 7.29 -31.84 -8.24
N LEU A 547 6.33 -31.73 -9.16
CA LEU A 547 5.69 -32.89 -9.77
C LEU A 547 6.67 -33.70 -10.63
N VAL A 548 7.45 -33.02 -11.49
CA VAL A 548 8.49 -33.67 -12.31
C VAL A 548 9.54 -34.34 -11.42
N TRP A 549 9.96 -33.66 -10.34
CA TRP A 549 10.87 -34.24 -9.36
C TRP A 549 10.29 -35.50 -8.71
N ALA A 550 9.03 -35.46 -8.26
CA ALA A 550 8.38 -36.60 -7.64
C ALA A 550 8.26 -37.80 -8.60
N VAL A 551 7.97 -37.55 -9.88
CA VAL A 551 7.95 -38.59 -10.92
C VAL A 551 9.34 -39.19 -11.11
N LYS A 552 10.38 -38.36 -11.21
CA LYS A 552 11.78 -38.80 -11.37
C LYS A 552 12.25 -39.70 -10.22
N TYR A 553 11.88 -39.37 -8.98
CA TYR A 553 12.30 -40.10 -7.78
C TYR A 553 11.25 -41.12 -7.28
N LYS A 554 10.21 -41.40 -8.08
CA LYS A 554 9.11 -42.33 -7.72
C LYS A 554 8.47 -42.04 -6.36
N GLU A 555 8.42 -40.77 -5.95
CA GLU A 555 7.74 -40.37 -4.73
C GLU A 555 6.22 -40.42 -4.91
N LYS A 556 5.50 -40.91 -3.89
CA LYS A 556 4.02 -40.94 -3.92
C LYS A 556 3.50 -39.50 -3.98
N LYS A 557 2.65 -39.19 -4.98
CA LYS A 557 1.99 -37.86 -5.12
C LYS A 557 1.29 -37.38 -3.84
N LYS A 558 0.70 -38.31 -3.06
CA LYS A 558 0.08 -38.01 -1.75
C LYS A 558 1.05 -37.44 -0.69
N LYS A 559 2.37 -37.63 -0.85
CA LYS A 559 3.40 -37.08 0.04
C LYS A 559 3.63 -35.58 -0.22
N LEU A 560 3.35 -35.09 -1.43
CA LEU A 560 3.52 -33.68 -1.81
C LEU A 560 2.45 -32.75 -1.22
N LEU A 561 1.30 -33.31 -0.85
CA LEU A 561 0.18 -32.61 -0.20
C LEU A 561 0.19 -32.78 1.33
N LYS A 562 1.18 -33.51 1.87
CA LYS A 562 1.32 -33.74 3.31
C LYS A 562 2.48 -32.93 3.85
N SER A 563 2.35 -32.54 5.12
CA SER A 563 3.39 -31.87 5.86
C SER A 563 4.66 -32.72 5.92
N THR A 564 5.80 -32.06 5.70
CA THR A 564 7.13 -32.68 5.80
C THR A 564 7.48 -33.02 7.27
N GLY A 565 8.50 -33.85 7.48
CA GLY A 565 8.94 -34.20 8.85
C GLY A 565 9.50 -33.02 9.64
N GLU A 566 9.91 -31.96 8.95
CA GLU A 566 10.42 -30.70 9.51
C GLU A 566 9.30 -29.70 9.85
N TRP A 567 8.04 -30.04 9.55
CA TRP A 567 6.89 -29.24 9.96
C TRP A 567 6.71 -29.29 11.48
N GLY A 568 6.71 -28.12 12.11
CA GLY A 568 6.45 -27.95 13.54
C GLY A 568 7.21 -26.75 14.11
N PRO A 569 7.13 -26.56 15.43
CA PRO A 569 7.91 -25.53 16.14
C PRO A 569 9.41 -25.76 15.94
N ALA A 570 10.19 -24.68 15.90
CA ALA A 570 11.65 -24.78 15.83
C ALA A 570 12.24 -25.33 17.13
N ASP A 571 11.66 -24.97 18.29
CA ASP A 571 12.07 -25.49 19.60
C ASP A 571 11.60 -26.94 19.79
N GLU A 572 12.51 -27.80 20.24
CA GLU A 572 12.29 -29.24 20.36
C GLU A 572 11.25 -29.57 21.45
N ARG A 573 11.26 -28.84 22.57
CA ARG A 573 10.25 -29.00 23.65
C ARG A 573 8.85 -28.62 23.17
N ALA A 574 8.73 -27.46 22.52
CA ALA A 574 7.46 -27.02 21.94
C ALA A 574 6.96 -28.00 20.86
N ARG A 575 7.88 -28.62 20.11
CA ARG A 575 7.55 -29.64 19.09
C ARG A 575 7.04 -30.93 19.72
N GLU A 576 7.58 -31.36 20.85
CA GLU A 576 7.06 -32.50 21.61
C GLU A 576 5.68 -32.22 22.18
N ASP A 577 5.48 -31.05 22.81
CA ASP A 577 4.18 -30.61 23.34
C ASP A 577 3.12 -30.52 22.25
N ALA A 578 3.47 -29.98 21.08
CA ALA A 578 2.57 -29.91 19.93
C ALA A 578 2.16 -31.31 19.45
N ARG A 579 3.12 -32.25 19.36
CA ARG A 579 2.85 -33.64 18.98
C ARG A 579 2.00 -34.37 20.01
N PHE A 580 2.24 -34.13 21.30
CA PHE A 580 1.45 -34.71 22.38
C PHE A 580 -0.02 -34.26 22.31
N ASN A 581 -0.24 -32.95 22.19
CA ASN A 581 -1.58 -32.37 22.08
C ASN A 581 -2.31 -32.81 20.79
N GLU A 582 -1.59 -32.94 19.68
CA GLU A 582 -2.18 -33.47 18.43
C GLU A 582 -2.60 -34.94 18.57
N ARG A 583 -1.82 -35.76 19.29
CA ARG A 583 -2.18 -37.17 19.56
C ARG A 583 -3.36 -37.27 20.50
N ALA A 584 -3.39 -36.50 21.59
CA ALA A 584 -4.46 -36.52 22.58
C ALA A 584 -5.84 -36.18 21.97
N MET A 585 -5.89 -35.30 20.98
CA MET A 585 -7.12 -34.88 20.29
C MET A 585 -7.50 -35.77 19.09
N ARG A 586 -6.66 -36.71 18.64
CA ARG A 586 -7.07 -37.73 17.66
C ARG A 586 -7.78 -38.93 18.29
N VAL A 587 -7.66 -39.07 19.61
CA VAL A 587 -8.26 -40.16 20.42
C VAL A 587 -9.64 -39.76 20.95
N ARG A 588 -9.99 -38.47 20.90
CA ARG A 588 -11.34 -37.93 21.10
C ARG A 588 -11.98 -37.61 19.77
#